data_AF-A0A918UQL0-F1
#
_entry.id   AF-A0A918UQL0-F1
#
_cell.length_a   1.000
_cell.length_b   1.000
_cell.length_c   1.000
_cell.angle_alpha   90.00
_cell.angle_beta   90.00
_cell.angle_gamma   90.00
#
_symmetry.space_group_name_H-M   'P 1'
#
loop_
_entity.id
_entity.type
_entity.pdbx_description
1 polymer ?
#
loop_
_entity_poly.entity_id
_entity_poly.type
_entity_poly.pdbx_seq_one_letter_code
_entity_poly.pdbx_strand_id
1 'polypeptide(L)'
;MIIAYTPEGGKPEHYDARSLRVSEASIVSRTIDQTWGDIKGNLQNDDLDAMRAIIWVIKKRAEPTLRFGDFDPGVDEMTTLFDKREIEDIVGGAFAVRNVDPEITAEQIVASLAAMPAAAADPEHARALIESLAADEGKAPAAGPEPGPPSEEPSPAPVTDSSSTSTPTGSSGSASSPTSSTSTPTVSTP
;
A
#
# COMPACT_ATOMS: atom_id res chain seq x y z
N MET A 1 -3.92 -0.44 -4.17
CA MET A 1 -5.11 0.35 -3.84
C MET A 1 -5.81 0.86 -5.08
N ILE A 2 -7.11 0.62 -5.13
CA ILE A 2 -8.05 1.14 -6.12
C ILE A 2 -8.84 2.26 -5.45
N ILE A 3 -9.15 3.33 -6.17
CA ILE A 3 -10.07 4.37 -5.70
C ILE A 3 -11.39 4.17 -6.47
N ALA A 4 -12.47 3.91 -5.74
CA ALA A 4 -13.82 3.87 -6.28
C ALA A 4 -14.41 5.27 -6.19
N TYR A 5 -14.77 5.85 -7.34
CA TYR A 5 -15.43 7.14 -7.47
C TYR A 5 -16.85 6.93 -8.00
N THR A 6 -17.85 7.30 -7.21
CA THR A 6 -19.27 7.22 -7.58
C THR A 6 -19.85 8.63 -7.65
N PRO A 7 -19.89 9.26 -8.85
CA PRO A 7 -20.54 10.56 -9.01
C PRO A 7 -22.01 10.49 -8.61
N GLU A 8 -22.58 11.59 -8.14
CA GLU A 8 -24.00 11.71 -7.81
C GLU A 8 -24.90 11.20 -8.95
N GLY A 9 -25.68 10.14 -8.68
CA GLY A 9 -26.56 9.49 -9.67
C GLY A 9 -25.85 8.75 -10.81
N GLY A 10 -24.51 8.65 -10.76
CA GLY A 10 -23.65 7.98 -11.72
C GLY A 10 -23.39 6.51 -11.40
N LYS A 11 -22.62 5.86 -12.28
CA LYS A 11 -22.09 4.52 -12.04
C LYS A 11 -20.73 4.62 -11.34
N PRO A 12 -20.38 3.68 -10.45
CA PRO A 12 -19.04 3.61 -9.87
C PRO A 12 -17.95 3.46 -10.94
N GLU A 13 -16.95 4.33 -10.87
CA GLU A 13 -15.73 4.32 -11.67
C GLU A 13 -14.56 3.87 -10.78
N HIS A 14 -13.69 2.99 -11.30
CA HIS A 14 -12.56 2.47 -10.53
C HIS A 14 -11.23 2.94 -11.11
N TYR A 15 -10.40 3.51 -10.25
CA TYR A 15 -9.12 4.11 -10.60
C TYR A 15 -7.97 3.43 -9.86
N ASP A 16 -7.07 2.79 -10.59
CA ASP A 16 -5.88 2.16 -10.01
C ASP A 16 -4.77 3.19 -9.82
N ALA A 17 -4.41 3.49 -8.57
CA ALA A 17 -3.30 4.38 -8.23
C ALA A 17 -1.94 3.85 -8.73
N ARG A 18 -1.78 2.53 -8.89
CA ARG A 18 -0.56 1.90 -9.44
C ARG A 18 -0.43 2.11 -10.95
N SER A 19 -1.50 2.51 -11.63
CA SER A 19 -1.48 2.81 -13.06
C SER A 19 -0.86 4.18 -13.39
N LEU A 20 -0.56 5.00 -12.37
CA LEU A 20 0.08 6.30 -12.54
C LEU A 20 1.51 6.14 -13.08
N ARG A 21 1.85 6.97 -14.05
CA ARG A 21 3.21 7.16 -14.53
C ARG A 21 3.98 8.04 -13.55
N VAL A 22 5.30 7.95 -13.57
CA VAL A 22 6.18 8.76 -12.70
C VAL A 22 5.90 10.27 -12.86
N SER A 23 5.69 10.73 -14.09
CA SER A 23 5.35 12.13 -14.38
C SER A 23 4.00 12.54 -13.77
N GLU A 24 3.03 11.63 -13.78
CA GLU A 24 1.69 11.84 -13.23
C GLU A 24 1.74 11.87 -11.70
N ALA A 25 2.45 10.93 -11.08
CA ALA A 25 2.71 10.96 -9.64
C ALA A 25 3.39 12.28 -9.20
N SER A 26 4.37 12.77 -9.97
CA SER A 26 4.98 14.08 -9.70
C SER A 26 4.01 15.26 -9.85
N ILE A 27 3.00 15.15 -10.72
CA ILE A 27 1.95 16.19 -10.85
C ILE A 27 1.07 16.14 -9.60
N VAL A 28 0.59 14.97 -9.20
CA VAL A 28 -0.21 14.76 -7.97
C VAL A 28 0.52 15.38 -6.77
N SER A 29 1.78 15.00 -6.52
CA SER A 29 2.58 15.52 -5.41
C SER A 29 2.67 17.04 -5.36
N ARG A 30 2.82 17.71 -6.52
CA ARG A 30 2.88 19.17 -6.57
C ARG A 30 1.53 19.83 -6.41
N THR A 31 0.45 19.18 -6.83
CA THR A 31 -0.91 19.73 -6.78
C THR A 31 -1.42 19.83 -5.35
N ILE A 32 -1.09 18.86 -4.50
CA ILE A 32 -1.54 18.82 -3.08
C ILE A 32 -0.41 19.07 -2.08
N ASP A 33 0.78 19.44 -2.56
CA ASP A 33 1.97 19.74 -1.74
C ASP A 33 2.36 18.62 -0.75
N GLN A 34 2.36 17.37 -1.22
CA GLN A 34 2.73 16.19 -0.43
C GLN A 34 3.75 15.31 -1.15
N THR A 35 4.60 14.60 -0.40
CA THR A 35 5.50 13.62 -1.00
C THR A 35 4.72 12.40 -1.49
N TRP A 36 5.24 11.70 -2.51
CA TRP A 36 4.60 10.48 -2.99
C TRP A 36 4.51 9.37 -1.92
N GLY A 37 5.43 9.37 -0.95
CA GLY A 37 5.38 8.47 0.20
C GLY A 37 4.13 8.73 1.05
N ASP A 38 3.94 9.99 1.43
CA ASP A 38 2.81 10.43 2.26
C ASP A 38 1.48 10.16 1.55
N ILE A 39 1.39 10.47 0.25
CA ILE A 39 0.18 10.24 -0.56
C ILE A 39 -0.24 8.76 -0.51
N LYS A 40 0.71 7.83 -0.64
CA LYS A 40 0.41 6.39 -0.56
C LYS A 40 -0.09 5.97 0.83
N GLY A 41 0.48 6.55 1.89
CA GLY A 41 0.01 6.31 3.25
C GLY A 41 -1.38 6.91 3.50
N ASN A 42 -1.61 8.11 2.99
CA ASN A 42 -2.87 8.85 3.13
C ASN A 42 -4.02 8.18 2.38
N LEU A 43 -3.75 7.52 1.25
CA LEU A 43 -4.75 6.69 0.58
C LEU A 43 -5.33 5.60 1.48
N GLN A 44 -4.52 4.97 2.35
CA GLN A 44 -5.00 3.94 3.28
C GLN A 44 -6.01 4.48 4.32
N ASN A 45 -6.07 5.80 4.49
CA ASN A 45 -6.95 6.48 5.43
C ASN A 45 -8.06 7.27 4.72
N ASP A 46 -8.33 6.96 3.44
CA ASP A 46 -9.32 7.68 2.61
C ASP A 46 -9.11 9.21 2.59
N ASP A 47 -7.86 9.65 2.49
CA ASP A 47 -7.57 11.08 2.35
C ASP A 47 -8.14 11.65 1.06
N LEU A 48 -9.07 12.60 1.20
CA LEU A 48 -9.85 13.15 0.10
C LEU A 48 -8.96 13.86 -0.92
N ASP A 49 -7.95 14.60 -0.49
CA ASP A 49 -7.05 15.34 -1.38
C ASP A 49 -6.18 14.39 -2.20
N ALA A 50 -5.63 13.35 -1.57
CA ALA A 50 -4.89 12.29 -2.25
C ALA A 50 -5.76 11.56 -3.27
N MET A 51 -6.96 11.12 -2.90
CA MET A 51 -7.89 10.43 -3.80
C MET A 51 -8.28 11.31 -4.98
N ARG A 52 -8.71 12.55 -4.70
CA ARG A 52 -9.13 13.54 -5.70
C ARG A 52 -8.02 13.81 -6.70
N ALA A 53 -6.81 14.08 -6.23
CA ALA A 53 -5.69 14.43 -7.09
C ALA A 53 -5.28 13.27 -8.02
N ILE A 54 -5.34 12.03 -7.54
CA ILE A 54 -5.06 10.85 -8.36
C ILE A 54 -6.12 10.67 -9.44
N ILE A 55 -7.41 10.70 -9.09
CA ILE A 55 -8.50 10.55 -10.07
C ILE A 55 -8.42 11.66 -11.11
N TRP A 56 -8.21 12.91 -10.68
CA TRP A 56 -8.06 14.05 -11.57
C TRP A 56 -6.96 13.85 -12.60
N VAL A 57 -5.76 13.44 -12.16
CA VAL A 57 -4.63 13.19 -13.08
C VAL A 57 -4.94 12.06 -14.06
N ILE A 58 -5.64 11.00 -13.63
CA ILE A 58 -6.04 9.92 -14.54
C ILE A 58 -7.10 10.40 -15.53
N LYS A 59 -8.12 11.14 -15.10
CA LYS A 59 -9.15 11.73 -15.97
C LYS A 59 -8.56 12.66 -17.02
N LYS A 60 -7.49 13.40 -16.68
CA LYS A 60 -6.77 14.24 -17.65
C LYS A 60 -6.19 13.51 -18.85
N ARG A 61 -6.04 12.19 -18.81
CA ARG A 61 -5.64 11.40 -19.98
C ARG A 61 -6.70 11.47 -21.09
N ALA A 62 -7.97 11.45 -20.72
CA ALA A 62 -9.11 11.56 -21.64
C ALA A 62 -9.53 13.01 -21.85
N GLU A 63 -9.39 13.86 -20.82
CA GLU A 63 -9.76 15.27 -20.87
C GLU A 63 -8.56 16.17 -20.47
N PRO A 64 -7.61 16.45 -21.38
CA PRO A 64 -6.39 17.18 -21.04
C PRO A 64 -6.59 18.60 -20.51
N THR A 65 -7.73 19.20 -20.84
CA THR A 65 -8.13 20.56 -20.41
C THR A 65 -8.73 20.63 -19.02
N LEU A 66 -9.04 19.48 -18.39
CA LEU A 66 -9.66 19.41 -17.06
C LEU A 66 -8.74 20.05 -16.00
N ARG A 67 -9.23 21.09 -15.33
CA ARG A 67 -8.49 21.75 -14.24
C ARG A 67 -8.78 21.05 -12.92
N PHE A 68 -7.83 21.13 -12.00
CA PHE A 68 -7.98 20.48 -10.70
C PHE A 68 -9.18 21.03 -9.91
N GLY A 69 -9.36 22.36 -9.93
CA GLY A 69 -10.50 23.02 -9.29
C GLY A 69 -11.85 22.73 -9.92
N ASP A 70 -11.89 22.25 -11.17
CA ASP A 70 -13.14 21.88 -11.85
C ASP A 70 -13.57 20.44 -11.49
N PHE A 71 -12.64 19.60 -11.02
CA PHE A 71 -12.93 18.26 -10.53
C PHE A 71 -13.10 18.30 -9.01
N ASP A 72 -14.34 18.44 -8.55
CA ASP A 72 -14.70 18.60 -7.14
C ASP A 72 -15.76 17.56 -6.73
N PRO A 73 -15.35 16.30 -6.51
CA PRO A 73 -16.26 15.24 -6.07
C PRO A 73 -16.77 15.49 -4.65
N GLY A 74 -17.97 14.98 -4.35
CA GLY A 74 -18.53 15.00 -3.01
C GLY A 74 -17.71 14.18 -2.01
N VAL A 75 -17.80 14.51 -0.72
CA VAL A 75 -17.01 13.85 0.34
C VAL A 75 -17.27 12.35 0.46
N ASP A 76 -18.50 11.92 0.15
CA ASP A 76 -18.92 10.50 0.19
C ASP A 76 -18.89 9.84 -1.20
N GLU A 77 -18.41 10.55 -2.24
CA GLU A 77 -18.35 10.01 -3.60
C GLU A 77 -17.08 9.19 -3.87
N MET A 78 -16.10 9.20 -2.95
CA MET A 78 -14.83 8.51 -3.12
C MET A 78 -14.53 7.62 -1.92
N THR A 79 -14.06 6.41 -2.19
CA THR A 79 -13.53 5.50 -1.17
C THR A 79 -12.41 4.66 -1.75
N THR A 80 -11.48 4.24 -0.92
CA THR A 80 -10.44 3.30 -1.33
C THR A 80 -10.86 1.86 -1.14
N LEU A 81 -10.44 1.02 -2.08
CA LEU A 81 -10.64 -0.41 -2.08
C LEU A 81 -9.28 -1.11 -2.18
N PHE A 82 -9.16 -2.22 -1.48
CA PHE A 82 -7.99 -3.08 -1.58
C PHE A 82 -7.97 -3.79 -2.93
N ASP A 83 -6.82 -3.77 -3.58
CA ASP A 83 -6.62 -4.58 -4.77
C ASP A 83 -6.39 -6.05 -4.42
N LYS A 84 -6.43 -6.89 -5.46
CA LYS A 84 -6.29 -8.34 -5.33
C LYS A 84 -5.05 -8.76 -4.54
N ARG A 85 -3.91 -8.10 -4.76
CA ARG A 85 -2.65 -8.46 -4.09
C ARG A 85 -2.69 -8.04 -2.62
N GLU A 86 -3.25 -6.86 -2.34
CA GLU A 86 -3.41 -6.38 -0.97
C GLU A 86 -4.33 -7.31 -0.16
N ILE A 87 -5.41 -7.80 -0.77
CA ILE A 87 -6.27 -8.82 -0.15
C ILE A 87 -5.50 -10.13 0.10
N GLU A 88 -4.70 -10.59 -0.87
CA GLU A 88 -3.87 -11.79 -0.71
C GLU A 88 -2.88 -11.64 0.45
N ASP A 89 -2.20 -10.49 0.54
CA ASP A 89 -1.24 -10.20 1.61
C ASP A 89 -1.91 -10.10 2.99
N ILE A 90 -3.04 -9.40 3.09
CA ILE A 90 -3.78 -9.23 4.35
C ILE A 90 -4.35 -10.57 4.83
N VAL A 91 -5.05 -11.29 3.96
CA VAL A 91 -5.67 -12.57 4.31
C VAL A 91 -4.59 -13.61 4.61
N GLY A 92 -3.58 -13.74 3.75
CA GLY A 92 -2.46 -14.66 3.98
C GLY A 92 -1.69 -14.34 5.26
N GLY A 93 -1.43 -13.06 5.54
CA GLY A 93 -0.81 -12.61 6.78
C GLY A 93 -1.64 -12.95 8.02
N ALA A 94 -2.97 -12.79 7.96
CA ALA A 94 -3.86 -13.12 9.06
C ALA A 94 -3.82 -14.61 9.42
N PHE A 95 -3.90 -15.50 8.42
CA PHE A 95 -3.78 -16.95 8.64
C PHE A 95 -2.37 -17.35 9.11
N ALA A 96 -1.32 -16.65 8.66
CA ALA A 96 0.04 -16.90 9.13
C ALA A 96 0.25 -16.64 10.63
N VAL A 97 -0.58 -15.81 11.28
CA VAL A 97 -0.50 -15.56 12.73
C VAL A 97 -0.68 -16.85 13.54
N ARG A 98 -1.46 -17.83 13.04
CA ARG A 98 -1.65 -19.11 13.72
C ARG A 98 -0.37 -19.94 13.87
N ASN A 99 0.59 -19.75 12.97
CA ASN A 99 1.89 -20.40 13.07
C ASN A 99 2.71 -19.85 14.25
N VAL A 100 2.38 -18.65 14.72
CA VAL A 100 3.01 -17.97 15.84
C VAL A 100 2.20 -18.18 17.13
N ASP A 101 0.88 -18.16 17.04
CA ASP A 101 -0.05 -18.36 18.16
C ASP A 101 -1.13 -19.41 17.81
N PRO A 102 -0.96 -20.67 18.26
CA PRO A 102 -1.89 -21.75 17.97
C PRO A 102 -3.23 -21.65 18.72
N GLU A 103 -3.36 -20.75 19.70
CA GLU A 103 -4.65 -20.51 20.38
C GLU A 103 -5.64 -19.78 19.49
N ILE A 104 -5.14 -19.10 18.45
CA ILE A 104 -5.98 -18.43 17.45
C ILE A 104 -6.57 -19.48 16.50
N THR A 105 -7.89 -19.57 16.48
CA THR A 105 -8.61 -20.52 15.60
C THR A 105 -8.88 -19.94 14.22
N ALA A 106 -9.08 -20.80 13.23
CA ALA A 106 -9.45 -20.37 11.88
C ALA A 106 -10.78 -19.58 11.89
N GLU A 107 -11.74 -19.98 12.73
CA GLU A 107 -13.02 -19.29 12.87
C GLU A 107 -12.86 -17.87 13.41
N GLN A 108 -11.93 -17.66 14.35
CA GLN A 108 -11.62 -16.33 14.87
C GLN A 108 -11.03 -15.42 13.79
N ILE A 109 -10.19 -15.97 12.90
CA ILE A 109 -9.61 -15.22 11.77
C ILE A 109 -10.67 -14.92 10.71
N VAL A 110 -11.52 -15.88 10.36
CA VAL A 110 -12.63 -15.65 9.43
C VAL A 110 -13.56 -14.56 9.98
N ALA A 111 -13.85 -14.59 11.28
CA ALA A 111 -14.65 -13.55 11.94
C ALA A 111 -13.97 -12.17 11.90
N SER A 112 -12.65 -12.09 12.09
CA SER A 112 -11.92 -10.82 12.01
C SER A 112 -11.82 -10.26 10.60
N LEU A 113 -11.87 -11.13 9.57
CA LEU A 113 -11.85 -10.75 8.15
C LEU A 113 -13.24 -10.53 7.54
N ALA A 114 -14.33 -10.60 8.31
CA ALA A 114 -15.70 -10.56 7.79
C ALA A 114 -16.03 -9.31 6.98
N ALA A 115 -15.39 -8.17 7.26
CA ALA A 115 -15.58 -6.91 6.52
C ALA A 115 -14.72 -6.81 5.24
N MET A 116 -13.70 -7.65 5.07
CA MET A 116 -12.75 -7.54 3.95
C MET A 116 -13.40 -7.63 2.56
N PRO A 117 -14.38 -8.50 2.30
CA PRO A 117 -15.02 -8.53 0.99
C PRO A 117 -15.69 -7.21 0.60
N ALA A 118 -16.19 -6.43 1.55
CA ALA A 118 -16.81 -5.13 1.26
C ALA A 118 -15.77 -4.04 0.95
N ALA A 119 -14.56 -4.18 1.50
CA ALA A 119 -13.44 -3.26 1.26
C ALA A 119 -12.58 -3.66 0.06
N ALA A 120 -12.87 -4.79 -0.60
CA ALA A 120 -12.12 -5.29 -1.74
C ALA A 120 -12.67 -4.74 -3.06
N ALA A 121 -11.77 -4.43 -4.00
CA ALA A 121 -12.15 -4.14 -5.38
C ALA A 121 -12.77 -5.36 -6.09
N ASP A 122 -12.45 -6.57 -5.61
CA ASP A 122 -13.04 -7.84 -6.03
C ASP A 122 -13.55 -8.60 -4.79
N PRO A 123 -14.83 -8.38 -4.40
CA PRO A 123 -15.43 -9.04 -3.24
C PRO A 123 -15.50 -10.56 -3.36
N GLU A 124 -15.63 -11.09 -4.57
CA GLU A 124 -15.74 -12.54 -4.80
C GLU A 124 -14.39 -13.22 -4.60
N HIS A 125 -13.32 -12.63 -5.14
CA HIS A 125 -11.96 -13.12 -4.89
C HIS A 125 -11.61 -13.10 -3.40
N ALA A 126 -11.96 -12.02 -2.68
CA ALA A 126 -11.73 -11.94 -1.24
C ALA A 126 -12.45 -13.05 -0.46
N ARG A 127 -13.73 -13.32 -0.77
CA ARG A 127 -14.49 -14.42 -0.13
C ARG A 127 -13.90 -15.78 -0.45
N ALA A 128 -13.62 -16.04 -1.72
CA ALA A 128 -13.07 -17.32 -2.16
C ALA A 128 -11.71 -17.60 -1.50
N LEU A 129 -10.87 -16.58 -1.35
CA LEU A 129 -9.58 -16.72 -0.70
C LEU A 129 -9.73 -17.07 0.79
N ILE A 130 -10.58 -16.33 1.52
CA ILE A 130 -10.85 -16.59 2.95
C ILE A 130 -11.40 -18.01 3.15
N GLU A 131 -12.34 -18.43 2.31
CA GLU A 131 -12.91 -19.78 2.35
C GLU A 131 -11.87 -20.86 2.05
N SER A 132 -11.03 -20.65 1.03
CA SER A 132 -9.99 -21.62 0.66
C SER A 132 -8.98 -21.86 1.78
N LEU A 133 -8.51 -20.79 2.43
CA LEU A 133 -7.53 -20.90 3.52
C LEU A 133 -8.16 -21.45 4.80
N ALA A 134 -9.43 -21.14 5.07
CA ALA A 134 -10.16 -21.77 6.17
C ALA A 134 -10.37 -23.29 5.94
N ALA A 135 -10.61 -23.70 4.69
CA ALA A 135 -10.89 -25.09 4.34
C ALA A 135 -9.63 -25.97 4.25
N ASP A 136 -8.54 -25.45 3.67
CA ASP A 136 -7.28 -26.19 3.52
C ASP A 136 -6.68 -26.60 4.88
N GLU A 137 -6.95 -25.84 5.94
CA GLU A 137 -6.46 -26.16 7.28
C GLU A 137 -7.36 -27.14 8.06
N GLY A 138 -8.61 -27.37 7.62
CA GLY A 138 -9.45 -28.47 8.10
C GLY A 138 -9.03 -29.83 7.53
N LYS A 139 -8.26 -29.81 6.44
CA LYS A 139 -7.66 -30.98 5.82
C LYS A 139 -6.29 -31.19 6.46
N ALA A 140 -6.30 -31.80 7.64
CA ALA A 140 -5.08 -32.36 8.23
C ALA A 140 -4.26 -33.07 7.13
N PRO A 141 -2.93 -32.90 7.06
CA PRO A 141 -2.13 -33.65 6.13
C PRO A 141 -2.44 -35.13 6.36
N ALA A 142 -3.04 -35.77 5.36
CA ALA A 142 -3.21 -37.21 5.37
C ALA A 142 -1.81 -37.79 5.63
N ALA A 143 -1.68 -38.50 6.75
CA ALA A 143 -0.45 -39.11 7.23
C ALA A 143 0.36 -39.67 6.05
N GLY A 144 1.43 -38.97 5.69
CA GLY A 144 2.51 -39.55 4.91
C GLY A 144 3.18 -40.60 5.80
N PRO A 145 3.50 -41.79 5.27
CA PRO A 145 3.99 -42.89 6.07
C PRO A 145 5.30 -42.52 6.77
N GLU A 146 5.28 -42.72 8.09
CA GLU A 146 6.40 -42.73 9.03
C GLU A 146 7.62 -43.48 8.46
N PRO A 147 8.79 -42.82 8.27
CA PRO A 147 10.06 -43.51 8.20
C PRO A 147 10.68 -43.53 9.61
N GLY A 148 11.02 -44.74 10.07
CA GLY A 148 11.50 -45.03 11.41
C GLY A 148 12.87 -44.43 11.84
N PRO A 149 13.38 -44.89 13.00
CA PRO A 149 14.23 -44.15 13.95
C PRO A 149 15.75 -44.06 13.57
N PRO A 150 16.58 -43.33 14.37
CA PRO A 150 17.70 -42.51 13.90
C PRO A 150 19.05 -43.26 13.82
N SER A 151 19.96 -42.76 12.98
CA SER A 151 21.39 -43.09 13.03
C SER A 151 22.19 -41.94 13.65
N GLU A 152 22.89 -42.27 14.73
CA GLU A 152 23.96 -41.53 15.39
C GLU A 152 25.05 -41.03 14.42
N GLU A 153 25.40 -39.74 14.56
CA GLU A 153 26.72 -39.08 14.73
C GLU A 153 28.01 -39.65 14.05
N PRO A 154 29.05 -38.81 13.74
CA PRO A 154 29.48 -37.68 14.58
C PRO A 154 29.96 -36.38 13.89
N SER A 155 29.99 -35.35 14.74
CA SER A 155 30.76 -34.09 14.64
C SER A 155 32.24 -34.30 14.24
N PRO A 156 32.89 -33.30 13.61
CA PRO A 156 33.76 -32.45 14.42
C PRO A 156 33.83 -30.96 14.04
N ALA A 157 33.73 -30.14 15.09
CA ALA A 157 34.65 -29.06 15.51
C ALA A 157 34.84 -27.74 14.68
N PRO A 158 35.21 -26.64 15.38
CA PRO A 158 34.98 -25.27 14.95
C PRO A 158 36.22 -24.61 14.34
N VAL A 159 36.00 -23.65 13.42
CA VAL A 159 37.01 -22.64 13.07
C VAL A 159 36.48 -21.26 13.43
N THR A 160 36.97 -20.75 14.55
CA THR A 160 37.12 -19.32 14.81
C THR A 160 38.15 -18.79 13.82
N ASP A 161 37.78 -17.79 13.02
CA ASP A 161 38.79 -16.84 12.55
C ASP A 161 38.26 -15.41 12.54
N SER A 162 39.12 -14.55 13.04
CA SER A 162 38.94 -13.13 13.26
C SER A 162 39.44 -12.38 12.04
N SER A 163 38.76 -11.31 11.62
CA SER A 163 39.43 -10.09 11.12
C SER A 163 38.37 -9.05 10.74
N SER A 164 38.28 -7.94 11.46
CA SER A 164 39.07 -6.70 11.25
C SER A 164 38.45 -5.79 10.17
N THR A 165 37.93 -4.66 10.64
CA THR A 165 38.33 -3.31 10.21
C THR A 165 38.32 -3.01 8.70
N SER A 166 37.44 -2.09 8.28
CA SER A 166 37.87 -0.76 7.83
C SER A 166 36.69 0.11 7.37
N THR A 167 36.58 1.26 8.02
CA THR A 167 36.01 2.51 7.53
C THR A 167 36.71 2.97 6.25
N PRO A 168 35.99 3.55 5.27
CA PRO A 168 36.56 4.58 4.43
C PRO A 168 35.93 5.94 4.74
N THR A 169 36.77 6.77 5.33
CA THR A 169 36.78 8.23 5.27
C THR A 169 36.81 8.72 3.82
N GLY A 170 36.08 9.78 3.47
CA GLY A 170 36.54 10.66 2.39
C GLY A 170 35.50 11.51 1.66
N SER A 171 35.83 12.81 1.60
CA SER A 171 35.34 13.89 0.72
C SER A 171 33.97 14.46 1.05
N SER A 172 33.84 15.61 1.73
CA SER A 172 34.53 16.91 1.60
C SER A 172 34.21 17.63 0.27
N GLY A 173 33.40 18.67 0.41
CA GLY A 173 33.00 19.67 -0.59
C GLY A 173 31.92 20.54 0.06
N SER A 174 32.26 21.63 0.76
CA SER A 174 32.46 22.98 0.19
C SER A 174 31.33 23.35 -0.78
N ALA A 175 30.58 24.44 -0.66
CA ALA A 175 30.70 25.62 0.19
C ALA A 175 29.38 26.43 0.13
N SER A 176 29.16 27.20 1.20
CA SER A 176 28.60 28.56 1.23
C SER A 176 27.22 28.90 0.61
N SER A 177 26.35 29.37 1.50
CA SER A 177 25.27 30.33 1.28
C SER A 177 25.74 31.63 0.59
N PRO A 178 24.81 32.42 0.01
CA PRO A 178 24.43 33.65 0.70
C PRO A 178 22.94 34.06 0.55
N THR A 179 22.66 35.19 1.18
CA THR A 179 21.42 35.76 1.73
C THR A 179 20.64 36.72 0.80
N SER A 180 19.39 36.99 1.20
CA SER A 180 18.63 38.27 1.10
C SER A 180 18.21 38.82 -0.28
N SER A 181 16.92 39.15 -0.44
CA SER A 181 16.40 40.52 -0.24
C SER A 181 14.95 40.72 -0.71
N THR A 182 14.18 41.34 0.18
CA THR A 182 12.96 42.16 0.04
C THR A 182 12.82 42.98 -1.25
N SER A 183 11.58 43.11 -1.77
CA SER A 183 10.93 44.38 -2.15
C SER A 183 9.48 44.18 -2.61
N THR A 184 8.55 44.89 -1.97
CA THR A 184 7.20 45.22 -2.46
C THR A 184 7.25 46.50 -3.31
N PRO A 185 6.27 46.69 -4.21
CA PRO A 185 5.77 48.04 -4.41
C PRO A 185 4.23 48.13 -4.34
N THR A 186 3.79 49.06 -3.50
CA THR A 186 2.46 49.67 -3.47
C THR A 186 2.29 50.61 -4.65
N VAL A 187 1.15 50.55 -5.36
CA VAL A 187 0.69 51.65 -6.21
C VAL A 187 -0.80 51.89 -5.93
N SER A 188 -1.06 53.01 -5.27
CA SER A 188 -2.37 53.69 -5.24
C SER A 188 -2.47 54.62 -6.45
N THR A 189 -3.65 54.78 -7.03
CA THR A 189 -3.95 55.85 -8.01
C THR A 189 -5.44 56.19 -7.91
N PRO A 190 -5.84 57.40 -8.33
CA PRO A 190 -6.67 58.37 -7.59
C PRO A 190 -8.17 58.08 -7.52
#